data_AF-A0A3P8JNK7-F1
#
_entry.id   AF-A0A3P8JNK7-F1
#
_cell.length_a   1.000
_cell.length_b   1.000
_cell.length_c   1.000
_cell.angle_alpha   90.00
_cell.angle_beta   90.00
_cell.angle_gamma   90.00
#
_symmetry.space_group_name_H-M   'P 1'
#
loop_
_entity.id
_entity.type
_entity.pdbx_description
1 polymer ?
#
loop_
_entity_poly.entity_id
_entity_poly.type
_entity_poly.pdbx_seq_one_letter_code
_entity_poly.pdbx_strand_id
1 'polypeptide(L)'
;MSGPALAHLHGADMVSDAVVPGSIQVPGNGQPIIALHDRQTTGGYPKIATLIGADLPRVGQLRPGQSVAFRAVSAQEGVARWRRLQEGIAACLQHIQSTEASWL
;
A
#
# COMPACT_ATOMS: atom_id res chain seq x y z
N MET A 1 8.53 9.68 2.60
CA MET A 1 9.56 8.83 3.25
C MET A 1 10.91 9.48 3.01
N SER A 2 11.88 9.30 3.90
CA SER A 2 13.22 9.86 3.74
C SER A 2 14.22 8.75 3.48
N GLY A 3 15.03 8.90 2.43
CA GLY A 3 16.07 7.97 2.04
C GLY A 3 16.93 8.54 0.90
N PRO A 4 17.77 7.71 0.26
CA PRO A 4 18.47 8.11 -0.95
C PRO A 4 17.48 8.64 -2.00
N ALA A 5 17.75 9.83 -2.53
CA ALA A 5 16.88 10.43 -3.55
C ALA A 5 16.93 9.59 -4.83
N LEU A 6 15.76 9.31 -5.38
CA LEU A 6 15.63 8.63 -6.67
C LEU A 6 15.84 9.62 -7.81
N ALA A 7 16.69 9.25 -8.77
CA ALA A 7 16.94 10.05 -9.97
C ALA A 7 15.85 9.83 -11.02
N HIS A 8 15.45 10.90 -11.69
CA HIS A 8 14.51 10.87 -12.81
C HIS A 8 15.25 10.85 -14.15
N LEU A 9 14.83 9.99 -15.08
CA LEU A 9 15.45 9.91 -16.41
C LEU A 9 14.96 11.00 -17.37
N HIS A 10 13.68 11.37 -17.28
CA HIS A 10 13.01 12.26 -18.25
C HIS A 10 12.24 13.41 -17.58
N GLY A 11 12.66 13.80 -16.36
CA GLY A 11 11.95 14.76 -15.52
C GLY A 11 11.02 14.11 -14.51
N ALA A 12 10.50 14.93 -13.58
CA ALA A 12 9.73 14.47 -12.42
C ALA A 12 8.22 14.70 -12.56
N ASP A 13 7.77 15.10 -13.74
CA ASP A 13 6.38 15.36 -14.07
C ASP A 13 5.91 14.36 -15.14
N MET A 14 4.66 13.93 -15.03
CA MET A 14 3.96 13.12 -16.02
C MET A 14 2.57 13.70 -16.28
N VAL A 15 1.95 13.29 -17.40
CA VAL A 15 0.53 13.58 -17.63
C VAL A 15 -0.28 13.03 -16.45
N SER A 16 -1.20 13.85 -15.92
CA SER A 16 -2.04 13.45 -14.80
C SER A 16 -2.75 12.12 -15.07
N ASP A 17 -2.64 11.21 -14.12
CA ASP A 17 -3.19 9.86 -14.22
C ASP A 17 -3.77 9.44 -12.84
N ALA A 18 -4.54 8.35 -12.83
CA ALA A 18 -5.18 7.83 -11.65
C ALA A 18 -4.14 7.49 -10.55
N VAL A 19 -4.50 7.80 -9.31
CA VAL A 19 -3.75 7.40 -8.12
C VAL A 19 -4.62 6.43 -7.33
N VAL A 20 -4.10 5.23 -7.06
CA VAL A 20 -4.79 4.17 -6.32
C VAL A 20 -4.20 4.01 -4.91
N PRO A 21 -4.91 3.42 -3.94
CA PRO A 21 -4.32 3.17 -2.63
C PRO A 21 -3.07 2.32 -2.81
N GLY A 22 -1.97 2.74 -2.20
CA GLY A 22 -0.67 2.08 -2.32
C GLY A 22 0.21 2.58 -3.46
N SER A 23 -0.24 3.51 -4.31
CA SER A 23 0.65 4.12 -5.32
C SER A 23 1.85 4.79 -4.65
N ILE A 24 3.06 4.48 -5.13
CA ILE A 24 4.32 5.06 -4.65
C ILE A 24 4.77 6.13 -5.64
N GLN A 25 4.47 7.38 -5.34
CA GLN A 25 4.82 8.55 -6.16
C GLN A 25 6.22 9.06 -5.82
N VAL A 26 6.94 9.57 -6.83
CA VAL A 26 8.27 10.16 -6.68
C VAL A 26 8.25 11.58 -7.26
N PRO A 27 8.10 12.62 -6.43
CA PRO A 27 8.16 14.02 -6.86
C PRO A 27 9.59 14.45 -7.26
N GLY A 28 9.74 15.72 -7.66
CA GLY A 28 11.03 16.30 -8.10
C GLY A 28 12.16 16.25 -7.08
N ASN A 29 11.85 16.17 -5.78
CA ASN A 29 12.87 15.99 -4.73
C ASN A 29 13.37 14.54 -4.60
N GLY A 30 12.86 13.61 -5.41
CA GLY A 30 13.26 12.21 -5.43
C GLY A 30 12.82 11.40 -4.21
N GLN A 31 11.99 11.96 -3.31
CA GLN A 31 11.57 11.31 -2.07
C GLN A 31 10.22 10.58 -2.25
N PRO A 32 10.15 9.26 -2.05
CA PRO A 32 8.91 8.52 -2.25
C PRO A 32 7.77 8.91 -1.30
N ILE A 33 6.56 8.95 -1.83
CA ILE A 33 5.29 9.17 -1.11
C ILE A 33 4.37 7.98 -1.39
N ILE A 34 3.92 7.30 -0.34
CA ILE A 34 2.89 6.26 -0.45
C ILE A 34 1.52 6.92 -0.31
N ALA A 35 0.68 6.80 -1.33
CA ALA A 35 -0.67 7.34 -1.31
C ALA A 35 -1.63 6.37 -0.59
N LEU A 36 -2.29 6.80 0.48
CA LEU A 36 -3.25 5.98 1.24
C LEU A 36 -4.70 6.36 0.95
N HIS A 37 -5.62 6.22 1.90
CA HIS A 37 -7.05 6.35 1.66
C HIS A 37 -7.49 7.80 1.41
N ASP A 38 -6.82 8.78 2.03
CA ASP A 38 -7.13 10.22 1.89
C ASP A 38 -6.34 10.92 0.77
N ARG A 39 -5.80 10.14 -0.17
CA ARG A 39 -5.04 10.67 -1.31
C ARG A 39 -5.94 11.40 -2.31
N GLN A 40 -5.34 12.30 -3.08
CA GLN A 40 -5.90 12.81 -4.33
C GLN A 40 -6.24 11.67 -5.33
N THR A 41 -7.31 11.85 -6.12
CA THR A 41 -7.78 10.84 -7.09
C THR A 41 -6.88 10.77 -8.34
N THR A 42 -6.26 11.88 -8.71
CA THR A 42 -5.31 12.01 -9.83
C THR A 42 -4.03 12.71 -9.38
N GLY A 43 -2.94 12.49 -10.10
CA GLY A 43 -1.65 13.12 -9.79
C GLY A 43 -0.70 13.09 -10.99
N GLY A 44 0.18 14.10 -11.04
CA GLY A 44 1.17 14.28 -12.11
C GLY A 44 2.58 13.79 -11.76
N TYR A 45 2.77 13.07 -10.64
CA TYR A 45 4.07 12.52 -10.28
C TYR A 45 4.27 11.10 -10.81
N PRO A 46 5.46 10.76 -11.34
CA PRO A 46 5.83 9.39 -11.69
C PRO A 46 5.58 8.41 -10.54
N LYS A 47 5.01 7.25 -10.88
CA LYS A 47 4.71 6.17 -9.94
C LYS A 47 5.69 5.03 -10.20
N ILE A 48 6.56 4.73 -9.24
CA ILE A 48 7.59 3.69 -9.40
C ILE A 48 7.06 2.28 -9.10
N ALA A 49 6.03 2.19 -8.25
CA ALA A 49 5.40 0.93 -7.86
C ALA A 49 4.03 1.19 -7.22
N THR A 50 3.29 0.10 -6.96
CA THR A 50 2.05 0.09 -6.18
C THR A 50 2.12 -1.03 -5.14
N LEU A 51 1.79 -0.72 -3.89
CA LEU A 51 1.68 -1.73 -2.84
C LEU A 51 0.53 -2.70 -3.12
N ILE A 52 0.71 -3.96 -2.72
CA ILE A 52 -0.39 -4.93 -2.73
C ILE A 52 -1.41 -4.56 -1.64
N GLY A 53 -2.69 -4.84 -1.91
CA GLY A 53 -3.76 -4.55 -0.95
C GLY A 53 -3.54 -5.18 0.42
N ALA A 54 -2.91 -6.37 0.47
CA ALA A 54 -2.66 -7.11 1.71
C ALA A 54 -1.69 -6.40 2.67
N ASP A 55 -0.84 -5.50 2.17
CA ASP A 55 0.14 -4.78 2.99
C ASP A 55 -0.31 -3.34 3.32
N LEU A 56 -1.41 -2.83 2.75
CA LEU A 56 -1.92 -1.48 3.04
C LEU A 56 -2.19 -1.23 4.53
N PRO A 57 -2.83 -2.16 5.29
CA PRO A 57 -3.05 -1.94 6.72
C PRO A 57 -1.74 -1.80 7.50
N ARG A 58 -0.68 -2.51 7.08
CA ARG A 58 0.63 -2.46 7.76
C ARG A 58 1.29 -1.11 7.57
N VAL A 59 1.18 -0.52 6.38
CA VAL A 59 1.68 0.83 6.11
C VAL A 59 0.89 1.90 6.87
N GLY A 60 -0.43 1.73 6.99
CA GLY A 60 -1.28 2.63 7.77
C GLY A 60 -0.96 2.68 9.27
N GLN A 61 -0.25 1.67 9.79
CA GLN A 61 0.18 1.59 11.19
C GLN A 61 1.59 2.14 11.44
N LEU A 62 2.29 2.61 10.40
CA LEU A 62 3.64 3.15 10.54
C LEU A 62 3.63 4.49 11.28
N ARG A 63 4.62 4.66 12.16
CA ARG A 63 4.89 5.91 12.89
C ARG A 63 6.05 6.68 12.24
N PRO A 64 6.09 8.02 12.38
CA PRO A 64 7.25 8.79 11.98
C PRO A 64 8.56 8.21 12.54
N GLY A 65 9.59 8.12 11.70
CA GLY A 65 10.89 7.57 12.06
C GLY A 65 11.01 6.04 11.94
N GLN A 66 9.92 5.30 11.72
CA GLN A 66 10.03 3.87 11.45
C GLN A 66 10.63 3.61 10.06
N SER A 67 11.53 2.62 10.01
CA SER A 67 12.15 2.18 8.75
C SER A 67 11.21 1.28 7.96
N VAL A 68 11.29 1.39 6.64
CA VAL A 68 10.49 0.59 5.69
C VAL A 68 11.41 0.10 4.59
N ALA A 69 11.21 -1.15 4.18
CA ALA A 69 11.85 -1.74 3.00
C ALA A 69 10.76 -2.35 2.11
N PHE A 70 10.98 -2.28 0.79
CA PHE A 70 10.08 -2.84 -0.20
C PHE A 70 10.68 -4.12 -0.79
N ARG A 71 9.81 -5.07 -1.11
CA ARG A 71 10.17 -6.26 -1.88
C ARG A 71 9.24 -6.34 -3.08
N ALA A 72 9.83 -6.50 -4.27
CA ALA A 72 9.06 -6.74 -5.48
C ALA A 72 8.33 -8.09 -5.38
N VAL A 73 7.09 -8.10 -5.84
CA VAL A 73 6.24 -9.30 -5.89
C VAL A 73 5.60 -9.40 -7.26
N SER A 74 5.29 -10.62 -7.68
CA SER A 74 4.46 -10.82 -8.87
C SER A 74 3.01 -10.46 -8.56
N ALA A 75 2.22 -10.15 -9.60
CA ALA A 75 0.79 -9.94 -9.47
C ALA A 75 0.09 -11.17 -8.85
N GLN A 76 0.53 -12.37 -9.23
CA GLN A 76 0.02 -13.64 -8.70
C GLN A 76 0.31 -13.77 -7.19
N GLU A 77 1.53 -13.45 -6.74
CA GLU A 77 1.84 -13.43 -5.31
C GLU A 77 0.98 -12.38 -4.57
N GLY A 78 0.77 -11.21 -5.17
CA GLY A 78 -0.10 -10.17 -4.62
C GLY A 78 -1.53 -10.64 -4.42
N VAL A 79 -2.11 -11.30 -5.43
CA VAL A 79 -3.47 -11.88 -5.35
C VAL A 79 -3.53 -13.00 -4.30
N ALA A 80 -2.53 -13.88 -4.26
CA ALA A 80 -2.50 -14.97 -3.27
C ALA A 80 -2.44 -14.44 -1.84
N ARG A 81 -1.60 -13.42 -1.57
CA ARG A 81 -1.52 -12.76 -0.26
C ARG A 81 -2.82 -12.06 0.11
N TRP A 82 -3.48 -11.42 -0.85
CA TRP A 82 -4.79 -10.81 -0.63
C TRP A 82 -5.84 -11.84 -0.21
N ARG A 83 -5.95 -12.95 -0.95
CA ARG A 83 -6.88 -14.04 -0.62
C ARG A 83 -6.64 -14.60 0.77
N ARG A 84 -5.37 -14.87 1.11
CA ARG A 84 -5.00 -15.37 2.45
C ARG A 84 -5.41 -14.42 3.58
N LEU A 85 -5.26 -13.11 3.37
CA LEU A 85 -5.72 -12.11 4.34
C LEU A 85 -7.24 -12.16 4.51
N GLN A 86 -7.99 -12.22 3.41
CA GLN A 86 -9.44 -12.30 3.44
C GLN A 86 -9.95 -13.58 4.12
N GLU A 87 -9.34 -14.73 3.83
CA GLU A 87 -9.64 -16.00 4.50
C GLU A 87 -9.38 -15.92 6.00
N GLY A 88 -8.25 -15.33 6.41
CA GLY A 88 -7.93 -15.13 7.83
C GLY A 88 -8.92 -14.22 8.55
N ILE A 89 -9.33 -13.11 7.93
CA ILE A 89 -10.36 -12.21 8.47
C ILE A 89 -11.69 -12.95 8.61
N ALA A 90 -12.12 -13.68 7.57
CA ALA A 90 -13.36 -14.44 7.58
C ALA A 90 -13.37 -15.51 8.69
N ALA A 91 -12.26 -16.23 8.88
CA ALA A 91 -12.12 -17.21 9.95
C ALA A 91 -12.22 -16.57 11.35
N CYS A 92 -11.59 -15.41 11.57
CA CYS A 92 -11.71 -14.67 12.83
C CYS A 92 -13.16 -14.24 13.10
N LEU A 93 -13.86 -13.73 12.08
CA LEU A 93 -15.27 -13.32 12.21
C LEU A 93 -16.17 -14.51 12.59
N GLN A 94 -15.99 -15.66 11.94
CA GLN A 94 -16.73 -16.88 12.26
C GLN A 94 -16.46 -17.34 13.70
N HIS A 95 -15.22 -17.28 14.15
CA HIS A 95 -14.86 -17.65 15.52
C HIS A 95 -15.56 -16.75 16.56
N ILE A 96 -15.54 -15.43 16.35
CA ILE A 96 -16.23 -14.46 17.22
C ILE A 96 -17.73 -14.79 17.30
N GLN A 97 -18.38 -14.99 16.16
CA GLN A 97 -19.81 -15.31 16.09
C GLN A 97 -20.16 -16.64 16.78
N SER A 98 -19.32 -17.66 16.63
CA SER A 98 -19.53 -18.95 17.29
C SER A 98 -19.37 -18.88 18.81
N THR A 99 -18.55 -17.96 19.31
CA THR A 99 -18.33 -17.77 20.75
C THR A 99 -19.49 -17.03 21.39
N GLU A 100 -20.06 -16.02 20.73
CA GLU A 100 -21.26 -15.32 21.22
C GLU A 100 -22.48 -16.23 21.32
N ALA A 101 -22.64 -17.17 20.38
CA ALA A 101 -23.72 -18.16 20.41
C ALA A 101 -23.59 -19.19 21.55
N SER A 102 -22.42 -19.33 22.16
CA SER A 102 -22.17 -20.26 23.28
C SER A 102 -22.52 -19.69 24.66
N TRP A 103 -22.82 -18.39 24.76
CA TRP A 103 -23.18 -17.71 26.01
C TRP A 103 -24.69 -17.39 26.13
N LEU A 104 -25.50 -17.84 25.17
CA LEU A 104 -26.96 -17.78 25.16
C LEU A 104 -27.54 -19.20 25.25
#